data_AF-A0A7J4VNX7-F1
#
_entry.id   AF-A0A7J4VNX7-F1
#
_cell.length_a   1.000
_cell.length_b   1.000
_cell.length_c   1.000
_cell.angle_alpha   90.00
_cell.angle_beta   90.00
_cell.angle_gamma   90.00
#
_symmetry.space_group_name_H-M   'P 1'
#
loop_
_entity.id
_entity.type
_entity.pdbx_description
1 polymer ?
#
loop_
_entity_poly.entity_id
_entity_poly.type
_entity_poly.pdbx_seq_one_letter_code
_entity_poly.pdbx_strand_id
1 'polypeptide(L)'
;ELLAAVSAVGFELLAKRMAEATKELHDPRDRLAAMARAYVHRGVDNPALYRLMFGGYLGAQDEGRPAIERTAAYTMKALVVDAISDGALGRQIPNDEPNTRAMDGAILVFWSQMHGLTLLLVDRLVGPSDKMEELTENVLQGMLDGLVNGIPTVPDGVWVGPPLAG
;
A
#
# COMPACT_ATOMS: atom_id res chain seq x y z
N GLU A 1 -11.25 -20.29 -5.15
CA GLU A 1 -10.34 -20.72 -6.23
C GLU A 1 -10.07 -19.67 -7.31
N LEU A 2 -10.87 -19.55 -8.40
CA LEU A 2 -10.48 -18.71 -9.56
C LEU A 2 -10.32 -17.21 -9.23
N LEU A 3 -11.32 -16.58 -8.60
CA LEU A 3 -11.25 -15.14 -8.27
C LEU A 3 -10.12 -14.82 -7.28
N ALA A 4 -9.81 -15.75 -6.38
CA ALA A 4 -8.70 -15.63 -5.46
C ALA A 4 -7.34 -15.65 -6.18
N ALA A 5 -7.19 -16.55 -7.15
CA ALA A 5 -6.00 -16.59 -8.00
C ALA A 5 -5.86 -15.32 -8.83
N VAL A 6 -6.97 -14.80 -9.40
CA VAL A 6 -6.95 -13.52 -10.14
C VAL A 6 -6.58 -12.35 -9.22
N SER A 7 -7.10 -12.31 -7.99
CA SER A 7 -6.74 -11.30 -7.00
C SER A 7 -5.26 -11.37 -6.62
N ALA A 8 -4.73 -12.58 -6.37
CA ALA A 8 -3.32 -12.79 -6.08
C ALA A 8 -2.42 -12.28 -7.22
N VAL A 9 -2.76 -12.61 -8.48
CA VAL A 9 -2.07 -12.08 -9.67
C VAL A 9 -2.15 -10.55 -9.72
N GLY A 10 -3.27 -9.95 -9.31
CA GLY A 10 -3.40 -8.50 -9.18
C GLY A 10 -2.39 -7.89 -8.19
N PHE A 11 -2.26 -8.48 -7.00
CA PHE A 11 -1.27 -8.06 -6.02
C PHE A 11 0.18 -8.26 -6.51
N GLU A 12 0.47 -9.38 -7.17
CA GLU A 12 1.79 -9.65 -7.76
C GLU A 12 2.16 -8.64 -8.85
N LEU A 13 1.21 -8.31 -9.74
CA LEU A 13 1.40 -7.30 -10.78
C LEU A 13 1.62 -5.92 -10.18
N LEU A 14 0.94 -5.59 -9.10
CA LEU A 14 1.12 -4.33 -8.38
C LEU A 14 2.51 -4.28 -7.71
N ALA A 15 2.90 -5.32 -6.99
CA ALA A 15 4.21 -5.45 -6.35
C ALA A 15 5.35 -5.33 -7.37
N LYS A 16 5.22 -6.03 -8.51
CA LYS A 16 6.19 -5.95 -9.62
C LYS A 16 6.36 -4.51 -10.11
N ARG A 17 5.27 -3.77 -10.28
CA ARG A 17 5.31 -2.38 -10.76
C ARG A 17 5.93 -1.43 -9.75
N MET A 18 5.61 -1.60 -8.47
CA MET A 18 6.26 -0.86 -7.39
C MET A 18 7.77 -1.13 -7.37
N ALA A 19 8.19 -2.40 -7.42
CA ALA A 19 9.60 -2.77 -7.43
C ALA A 19 10.35 -2.29 -8.68
N GLU A 20 9.71 -2.32 -9.87
CA GLU A 20 10.28 -1.77 -11.10
C GLU A 20 10.52 -0.27 -11.01
N ALA A 21 9.59 0.48 -10.39
CA ALA A 21 9.70 1.93 -10.24
C ALA A 21 10.85 2.36 -9.30
N THR A 22 11.36 1.45 -8.47
CA THR A 22 12.40 1.75 -7.47
C THR A 22 13.81 1.28 -7.82
N LYS A 23 14.01 0.55 -8.94
CA LYS A 23 15.28 -0.14 -9.25
C LYS A 23 16.52 0.76 -9.22
N GLU A 24 16.39 1.97 -9.72
CA GLU A 24 17.50 2.93 -9.85
C GLU A 24 17.49 4.00 -8.75
N LEU A 25 16.67 3.82 -7.71
CA LEU A 25 16.52 4.77 -6.61
C LEU A 25 17.20 4.25 -5.36
N HIS A 26 18.11 5.05 -4.81
CA HIS A 26 18.85 4.70 -3.58
C HIS A 26 18.22 5.33 -2.34
N ASP A 27 17.65 6.52 -2.47
CA ASP A 27 17.02 7.21 -1.34
C ASP A 27 15.70 6.49 -0.93
N PRO A 28 15.51 6.14 0.36
CA PRO A 28 14.30 5.47 0.83
C PRO A 28 13.01 6.26 0.58
N ARG A 29 13.05 7.59 0.69
CA ARG A 29 11.89 8.45 0.47
C ARG A 29 11.55 8.51 -1.00
N ASP A 30 12.54 8.63 -1.88
CA ASP A 30 12.32 8.57 -3.33
C ASP A 30 11.74 7.22 -3.75
N ARG A 31 12.21 6.12 -3.15
CA ARG A 31 11.65 4.78 -3.36
C ARG A 31 10.18 4.72 -2.95
N LEU A 32 9.84 5.20 -1.75
CA LEU A 32 8.45 5.22 -1.27
C LEU A 32 7.55 6.08 -2.18
N ALA A 33 8.07 7.20 -2.70
CA ALA A 33 7.35 8.05 -3.65
C ALA A 33 7.10 7.37 -4.99
N ALA A 34 8.12 6.71 -5.55
CA ALA A 34 7.96 5.94 -6.78
C ALA A 34 6.96 4.78 -6.62
N MET A 35 6.95 4.12 -5.46
CA MET A 35 5.95 3.10 -5.14
C MET A 35 4.54 3.68 -5.06
N ALA A 36 4.35 4.85 -4.43
CA ALA A 36 3.06 5.56 -4.35
C ALA A 36 2.49 5.88 -5.74
N ARG A 37 3.31 6.45 -6.63
CA ARG A 37 2.93 6.70 -8.03
C ARG A 37 2.52 5.42 -8.74
N ALA A 38 3.38 4.39 -8.68
CA ALA A 38 3.10 3.11 -9.31
C ALA A 38 1.81 2.47 -8.76
N TYR A 39 1.55 2.62 -7.47
CA TYR A 39 0.33 2.13 -6.83
C TYR A 39 -0.92 2.77 -7.42
N VAL A 40 -0.98 4.12 -7.43
CA VAL A 40 -2.14 4.88 -7.89
C VAL A 40 -2.37 4.66 -9.39
N HIS A 41 -1.33 4.79 -10.20
CA HIS A 41 -1.41 4.57 -11.66
C HIS A 41 -1.99 3.18 -11.98
N ARG A 42 -1.48 2.12 -11.33
CA ARG A 42 -1.95 0.75 -11.61
C ARG A 42 -3.39 0.50 -11.17
N GLY A 43 -3.82 1.12 -10.08
CA GLY A 43 -5.21 1.02 -9.65
C GLY A 43 -6.18 1.74 -10.57
N VAL A 44 -5.81 2.93 -11.04
CA VAL A 44 -6.61 3.72 -11.98
C VAL A 44 -6.66 3.09 -13.38
N ASP A 45 -5.55 2.52 -13.86
CA ASP A 45 -5.48 1.85 -15.17
C ASP A 45 -6.31 0.56 -15.24
N ASN A 46 -6.54 -0.11 -14.11
CA ASN A 46 -7.35 -1.33 -14.06
C ASN A 46 -8.32 -1.35 -12.86
N PRO A 47 -9.40 -0.54 -12.92
CA PRO A 47 -10.32 -0.38 -11.81
C PRO A 47 -11.04 -1.68 -11.40
N ALA A 48 -11.34 -2.56 -12.36
CA ALA A 48 -12.03 -3.81 -12.09
C ALA A 48 -11.15 -4.77 -11.28
N LEU A 49 -9.88 -4.94 -11.68
CA LEU A 49 -8.92 -5.75 -10.93
C LEU A 49 -8.64 -5.13 -9.55
N TYR A 50 -8.51 -3.81 -9.48
CA TYR A 50 -8.30 -3.10 -8.22
C TYR A 50 -9.45 -3.35 -7.23
N ARG A 51 -10.71 -3.24 -7.69
CA ARG A 51 -11.88 -3.55 -6.86
C ARG A 51 -11.94 -5.03 -6.47
N LEU A 52 -11.50 -5.97 -7.32
CA LEU A 52 -11.40 -7.38 -6.94
C LEU A 52 -10.39 -7.58 -5.80
N MET A 53 -9.21 -6.96 -5.89
CA MET A 53 -8.14 -7.08 -4.89
C MET A 53 -8.54 -6.52 -3.52
N PHE A 54 -9.21 -5.38 -3.47
CA PHE A 54 -9.46 -4.66 -2.22
C PHE A 54 -10.93 -4.70 -1.75
N GLY A 55 -11.89 -4.93 -2.65
CA GLY A 55 -13.34 -4.72 -2.42
C GLY A 55 -14.07 -5.80 -1.62
N GLY A 56 -13.37 -6.64 -0.87
CA GLY A 56 -14.01 -7.60 0.05
C GLY A 56 -14.76 -8.76 -0.62
N TYR A 57 -14.77 -8.86 -1.95
CA TYR A 57 -15.44 -9.95 -2.70
C TYR A 57 -14.95 -11.37 -2.35
N LEU A 58 -13.78 -11.47 -1.72
CA LEU A 58 -13.10 -12.72 -1.39
C LEU A 58 -13.07 -13.02 0.11
N GLY A 59 -13.63 -12.14 0.93
CA GLY A 59 -13.81 -12.37 2.36
C GLY A 59 -15.30 -12.46 2.68
N ALA A 60 -15.82 -13.67 2.88
CA ALA A 60 -16.96 -13.82 3.78
C ALA A 60 -16.50 -13.36 5.18
N GLN A 61 -17.39 -12.72 5.94
CA GLN A 61 -17.02 -12.08 7.21
C GLN A 61 -16.38 -13.03 8.25
N ASP A 62 -16.45 -14.35 8.04
CA ASP A 62 -15.95 -15.37 8.98
C ASP A 62 -14.88 -16.35 8.42
N GLU A 63 -14.61 -16.44 7.11
CA GLU A 63 -13.71 -17.48 6.53
C GLU A 63 -12.31 -16.99 6.10
N GLY A 64 -12.06 -15.67 6.17
CA GLY A 64 -10.77 -15.08 5.82
C GLY A 64 -10.46 -15.12 4.31
N ARG A 65 -9.66 -14.16 3.83
CA ARG A 65 -9.20 -14.12 2.43
C ARG A 65 -8.39 -15.38 2.10
N PRO A 66 -8.46 -15.99 0.90
CA PRO A 66 -7.68 -17.18 0.54
C PRO A 66 -6.16 -17.01 0.68
N ALA A 67 -5.45 -18.07 1.07
CA ALA A 67 -4.01 -18.01 1.41
C ALA A 67 -3.13 -17.44 0.28
N ILE A 68 -3.38 -17.84 -0.98
CA ILE A 68 -2.63 -17.34 -2.15
C ILE A 68 -2.70 -15.82 -2.29
N GLU A 69 -3.88 -15.25 -2.03
CA GLU A 69 -4.11 -13.81 -2.08
C GLU A 69 -3.43 -13.10 -0.90
N ARG A 70 -3.51 -13.69 0.31
CA ARG A 70 -2.85 -13.12 1.50
C ARG A 70 -1.33 -13.07 1.32
N THR A 71 -0.72 -14.11 0.77
CA THR A 71 0.72 -14.14 0.45
C THR A 71 1.09 -13.04 -0.55
N ALA A 72 0.34 -12.92 -1.65
CA ALA A 72 0.62 -11.89 -2.65
C ALA A 72 0.46 -10.46 -2.09
N ALA A 73 -0.59 -10.21 -1.30
CA ALA A 73 -0.80 -8.93 -0.62
C ALA A 73 0.31 -8.62 0.40
N TYR A 74 0.78 -9.63 1.14
CA TYR A 74 1.88 -9.50 2.08
C TYR A 74 3.19 -9.12 1.36
N THR A 75 3.53 -9.79 0.26
CA THR A 75 4.72 -9.46 -0.55
C THR A 75 4.68 -8.03 -1.07
N MET A 76 3.51 -7.55 -1.51
CA MET A 76 3.33 -6.16 -1.91
C MET A 76 3.54 -5.19 -0.73
N LYS A 77 2.93 -5.47 0.44
CA LYS A 77 3.10 -4.68 1.68
C LYS A 77 4.58 -4.59 2.09
N ALA A 78 5.34 -5.69 1.97
CA ALA A 78 6.74 -5.76 2.37
C ALA A 78 7.61 -4.70 1.67
N LEU A 79 7.33 -4.34 0.41
CA LEU A 79 8.08 -3.28 -0.29
C LEU A 79 7.97 -1.92 0.42
N VAL A 80 6.77 -1.60 0.94
CA VAL A 80 6.52 -0.37 1.69
C VAL A 80 7.17 -0.42 3.06
N VAL A 81 7.09 -1.58 3.74
CA VAL A 81 7.76 -1.84 5.02
C VAL A 81 9.25 -1.58 4.89
N ASP A 82 9.88 -2.11 3.84
CA ASP A 82 11.33 -1.98 3.61
C ASP A 82 11.74 -0.52 3.41
N ALA A 83 11.00 0.24 2.58
CA ALA A 83 11.28 1.66 2.36
C ALA A 83 11.13 2.50 3.65
N ILE A 84 10.10 2.22 4.46
CA ILE A 84 9.89 2.88 5.76
C ILE A 84 11.02 2.51 6.72
N SER A 85 11.37 1.23 6.80
CA SER A 85 12.43 0.71 7.66
C SER A 85 13.78 1.35 7.34
N ASP A 86 14.08 1.50 6.06
CA ASP A 86 15.30 2.13 5.54
C ASP A 86 15.35 3.65 5.77
N GLY A 87 14.23 4.28 6.13
CA GLY A 87 14.20 5.66 6.59
C GLY A 87 13.41 6.65 5.73
N ALA A 88 12.43 6.19 4.95
CA ALA A 88 11.59 7.08 4.12
C ALA A 88 10.90 8.19 4.94
N LEU A 89 10.68 7.95 6.23
CA LEU A 89 10.08 8.89 7.18
C LEU A 89 11.12 9.80 7.87
N GLY A 90 12.30 9.98 7.28
CA GLY A 90 13.36 10.86 7.81
C GLY A 90 14.20 10.25 8.93
N ARG A 91 13.91 9.02 9.34
CA ARG A 91 14.69 8.20 10.28
C ARG A 91 14.44 6.72 10.02
N GLN A 92 15.42 5.88 10.29
CA GLN A 92 15.24 4.42 10.23
C GLN A 92 14.29 3.95 11.33
N ILE A 93 13.47 2.95 11.00
CA ILE A 93 12.55 2.30 11.93
C ILE A 93 12.72 0.79 11.73
N PRO A 94 13.55 0.11 12.53
CA PRO A 94 13.79 -1.32 12.36
C PRO A 94 12.47 -2.11 12.30
N ASN A 95 12.38 -3.08 11.39
CA ASN A 95 11.24 -3.98 11.33
C ASN A 95 11.40 -5.12 12.37
N ASP A 96 11.21 -4.78 13.64
CA ASP A 96 11.34 -5.69 14.78
C ASP A 96 10.15 -5.58 15.76
N GLU A 97 10.09 -6.49 16.74
CA GLU A 97 8.97 -6.58 17.68
C GLU A 97 8.69 -5.25 18.42
N PRO A 98 9.69 -4.53 18.97
CA PRO A 98 9.48 -3.22 19.60
C PRO A 98 8.84 -2.16 18.69
N ASN A 99 9.13 -2.21 17.38
CA ASN A 99 8.68 -1.21 16.42
C ASN A 99 7.42 -1.64 15.64
N THR A 100 6.92 -2.87 15.80
CA THR A 100 5.75 -3.40 15.07
C THR A 100 4.59 -2.42 15.01
N ARG A 101 4.17 -1.83 16.15
CA ARG A 101 3.04 -0.89 16.19
C ARG A 101 3.30 0.42 15.45
N ALA A 102 4.54 0.91 15.49
CA ALA A 102 4.91 2.10 14.73
C ALA A 102 4.91 1.79 13.23
N MET A 103 5.45 0.63 12.85
CA MET A 103 5.44 0.18 11.46
C MET A 103 4.00 0.01 10.93
N ASP A 104 3.12 -0.65 11.69
CA ASP A 104 1.72 -0.79 11.33
C ASP A 104 1.00 0.56 11.25
N GLY A 105 1.26 1.50 12.15
CA GLY A 105 0.70 2.86 12.09
C GLY A 105 1.14 3.61 10.83
N ALA A 106 2.42 3.54 10.48
CA ALA A 106 2.95 4.16 9.27
C ALA A 106 2.35 3.56 8.01
N ILE A 107 2.24 2.23 7.95
CA ILE A 107 1.65 1.52 6.81
C ILE A 107 0.15 1.80 6.71
N LEU A 108 -0.57 1.84 7.82
CA LEU A 108 -2.00 2.16 7.84
C LEU A 108 -2.24 3.54 7.24
N VAL A 109 -1.45 4.54 7.62
CA VAL A 109 -1.55 5.89 7.04
C VAL A 109 -1.22 5.86 5.55
N PHE A 110 -0.08 5.28 5.15
CA PHE A 110 0.32 5.18 3.75
C PHE A 110 -0.79 4.56 2.90
N TRP A 111 -1.27 3.41 3.34
CA TRP A 111 -2.27 2.65 2.61
C TRP A 111 -3.62 3.37 2.59
N SER A 112 -4.03 4.01 3.69
CA SER A 112 -5.26 4.82 3.71
C SER A 112 -5.21 5.95 2.67
N GLN A 113 -4.08 6.63 2.54
CA GLN A 113 -3.93 7.71 1.55
C GLN A 113 -3.91 7.18 0.12
N MET A 114 -3.07 6.18 -0.16
CA MET A 114 -2.92 5.66 -1.54
C MET A 114 -4.16 4.92 -2.00
N HIS A 115 -4.81 4.15 -1.12
CA HIS A 115 -6.05 3.46 -1.43
C HIS A 115 -7.21 4.46 -1.64
N GLY A 116 -7.35 5.42 -0.73
CA GLY A 116 -8.37 6.46 -0.82
C GLY A 116 -8.25 7.29 -2.09
N LEU A 117 -7.05 7.80 -2.38
CA LEU A 117 -6.78 8.57 -3.61
C LEU A 117 -7.10 7.76 -4.87
N THR A 118 -6.67 6.49 -4.91
CA THR A 118 -6.94 5.61 -6.06
C THR A 118 -8.44 5.44 -6.29
N LEU A 119 -9.22 5.16 -5.24
CA LEU A 119 -10.68 5.01 -5.37
C LEU A 119 -11.36 6.33 -5.75
N LEU A 120 -10.95 7.46 -5.19
CA LEU A 120 -11.48 8.78 -5.56
C LEU A 120 -11.27 9.09 -7.05
N LEU A 121 -10.11 8.73 -7.61
CA LEU A 121 -9.81 8.88 -9.04
C LEU A 121 -10.61 7.89 -9.90
N VAL A 122 -10.65 6.61 -9.48
CA VAL A 122 -11.43 5.56 -10.15
C VAL A 122 -12.92 5.90 -10.23
N ASP A 123 -13.47 6.46 -9.16
CA ASP A 123 -14.88 6.85 -9.06
C ASP A 123 -15.14 8.26 -9.60
N ARG A 124 -14.11 8.95 -10.14
CA ARG A 124 -14.17 10.32 -10.67
C ARG A 124 -14.70 11.36 -9.68
N LEU A 125 -14.48 11.12 -8.39
CA LEU A 125 -14.76 12.06 -7.32
C LEU A 125 -13.62 13.08 -7.16
N VAL A 126 -12.47 12.82 -7.77
CA VAL A 126 -11.36 13.77 -7.94
C VAL A 126 -10.85 13.69 -9.39
N GLY A 127 -10.45 14.82 -9.95
CA GLY A 127 -9.88 14.94 -11.29
C GLY A 127 -9.45 16.38 -11.59
N PRO A 128 -8.97 16.67 -12.82
CA PRO A 128 -8.88 15.77 -13.97
C PRO A 128 -7.71 14.75 -13.90
N SER A 129 -7.77 13.69 -14.71
CA SER A 129 -6.82 12.57 -14.64
C SER A 129 -5.40 12.91 -15.11
N ASP A 130 -5.24 13.94 -15.93
CA ASP A 130 -3.93 14.48 -16.33
C ASP A 130 -3.18 15.15 -15.15
N LYS A 131 -3.88 15.44 -14.05
CA LYS A 131 -3.30 15.93 -12.79
C LYS A 131 -3.02 14.84 -11.76
N MET A 132 -3.23 13.57 -12.10
CA MET A 132 -3.11 12.45 -11.17
C MET A 132 -1.71 12.35 -10.54
N GLU A 133 -0.64 12.55 -11.31
CA GLU A 133 0.73 12.45 -10.79
C GLU A 133 1.03 13.57 -9.79
N GLU A 134 0.74 14.83 -10.16
CA GLU A 134 0.88 16.01 -9.30
C GLU A 134 0.05 15.86 -8.00
N LEU A 135 -1.17 15.35 -8.11
CA LEU A 135 -2.03 15.09 -6.96
C LEU A 135 -1.46 13.98 -6.06
N THR A 136 -0.92 12.91 -6.65
CA THR A 136 -0.27 11.82 -5.91
C THR A 136 0.91 12.34 -5.10
N GLU A 137 1.74 13.20 -5.69
CA GLU A 137 2.86 13.84 -5.01
C GLU A 137 2.42 14.72 -3.85
N ASN A 138 1.41 15.56 -4.06
CA ASN A 138 0.93 16.47 -3.01
C ASN A 138 0.33 15.71 -1.82
N VAL A 139 -0.46 14.66 -2.08
CA VAL A 139 -1.02 13.79 -1.03
C VAL A 139 0.08 13.04 -0.29
N LEU A 140 1.05 12.49 -1.03
CA LEU A 140 2.20 11.82 -0.45
C LEU A 140 3.03 12.76 0.43
N GLN A 141 3.32 13.97 -0.04
CA GLN A 141 4.12 14.93 0.72
C GLN A 141 3.44 15.32 2.02
N GLY A 142 2.14 15.65 1.99
CA GLY A 142 1.38 15.96 3.19
C GLY A 142 1.32 14.79 4.18
N MET A 143 1.22 13.56 3.66
CA MET A 143 1.29 12.34 4.47
C MET A 143 2.67 12.15 5.12
N LEU A 144 3.76 12.35 4.37
CA LEU A 144 5.13 12.24 4.88
C LEU A 144 5.40 13.28 5.97
N ASP A 145 4.98 14.53 5.75
CA ASP A 145 5.12 15.60 6.74
C ASP A 145 4.37 15.27 8.03
N GLY A 146 3.17 14.68 7.93
CA GLY A 146 2.43 14.16 9.09
C GLY A 146 3.19 13.05 9.82
N LEU A 147 3.66 12.04 9.10
CA LEU A 147 4.34 10.88 9.67
C LEU A 147 5.70 11.19 10.28
N VAL A 148 6.43 12.17 9.74
CA VAL A 148 7.69 12.68 10.32
C VAL A 148 7.43 13.29 11.70
N ASN A 149 6.30 13.98 11.88
CA ASN A 149 5.94 14.61 13.15
C ASN A 149 5.35 13.62 14.17
N GLY A 150 4.64 12.59 13.69
CA GLY A 150 4.06 11.58 14.57
C GLY A 150 3.45 10.42 13.80
N ILE A 151 3.93 9.22 14.10
CA ILE A 151 3.30 7.99 13.63
C ILE A 151 2.13 7.67 14.57
N PRO A 152 0.90 7.47 14.05
CA PRO A 152 -0.23 7.14 14.90
C PRO A 152 -0.06 5.75 15.53
N THR A 153 -0.46 5.63 16.79
CA THR A 153 -0.50 4.34 17.47
C THR A 153 -1.67 3.52 16.96
N VAL A 154 -1.40 2.26 16.61
CA VAL A 154 -2.41 1.27 16.30
C VAL A 154 -2.85 0.56 17.60
N PRO A 155 -4.15 0.39 17.87
CA PRO A 155 -4.62 -0.34 19.05
C PRO A 155 -4.09 -1.78 19.10
N ASP A 156 -3.86 -2.30 20.29
CA ASP A 156 -3.38 -3.67 20.46
C ASP A 156 -4.36 -4.69 19.82
N GLY A 157 -3.81 -5.66 19.08
CA GLY A 157 -4.57 -6.70 18.37
C GLY A 157 -5.08 -6.30 16.98
N VAL A 158 -4.92 -5.05 16.56
CA VAL A 158 -5.22 -4.63 15.18
C VAL A 158 -4.09 -5.05 14.24
N TRP A 159 -4.46 -5.61 13.09
CA TRP A 159 -3.55 -5.95 12.00
C TRP A 159 -3.79 -5.04 10.79
N VAL A 160 -2.73 -4.75 10.03
CA VAL A 160 -2.80 -3.91 8.82
C VAL A 160 -2.52 -4.75 7.58
N GLY A 161 -3.56 -4.99 6.79
CA GLY A 161 -3.51 -5.87 5.61
C GLY A 161 -3.65 -7.35 5.95
N PRO A 162 -4.04 -8.21 4.97
CA PRO A 162 -4.38 -9.60 5.25
C PRO A 162 -3.22 -10.33 5.95
N PRO A 163 -3.43 -10.94 7.13
CA PRO A 163 -2.37 -11.66 7.82
C PRO A 163 -1.96 -12.90 7.02
N LEU A 164 -0.71 -13.34 7.18
CA LEU A 164 -0.26 -14.60 6.61
C LEU A 164 -1.08 -15.78 7.16
N ALA A 165 -1.12 -16.89 6.41
CA ALA A 165 -1.61 -18.16 6.97
C ALA A 165 -0.74 -18.55 8.16
N GLY A 166 -1.36 -18.90 9.28
CA GLY A 166 -0.71 -19.67 10.34
C GLY A 166 -0.47 -21.11 9.93
#